data_AF-A0A1F4CBV6-F1
#
_entry.id   AF-A0A1F4CBV6-F1
#
_cell.length_a   1.000
_cell.length_b   1.000
_cell.length_c   1.000
_cell.angle_alpha   90.00
_cell.angle_beta   90.00
_cell.angle_gamma   90.00
#
_symmetry.space_group_name_H-M   'P 1'
#
loop_
_entity.id
_entity.type
_entity.pdbx_description
1 polymer ?
#
loop_
_entity_poly.entity_id
_entity_poly.type
_entity_poly.pdbx_seq_one_letter_code
_entity_poly.pdbx_strand_id
1 'polypeptide(L)' 'MPLIQVDMFEGRSAELKREFVEGITRETCRVLKCEPGAVQIIMRDVKKSDWASGGVLWSEKK' A
#
# COMPACT_ATOMS: atom_id res chain seq x y z
N MET A 1 -6.16 15.83 -6.54
CA MET A 1 -5.53 14.68 -7.22
C MET A 1 -4.53 14.06 -6.26
N PRO A 2 -4.98 13.19 -5.34
CA PRO A 2 -4.09 12.54 -4.37
C PRO A 2 -3.28 11.39 -4.98
N LEU A 3 -1.99 11.32 -4.62
CA LEU A 3 -1.13 10.16 -4.83
C LEU A 3 -0.92 9.46 -3.49
N ILE A 4 -1.21 8.16 -3.43
CA ILE A 4 -1.03 7.31 -2.26
C ILE A 4 0.05 6.29 -2.59
N GLN A 5 1.10 6.23 -1.78
CA GLN A 5 2.17 5.24 -1.90
C GLN A 5 2.07 4.27 -0.75
N VAL A 6 2.04 2.99 -1.08
CA VAL A 6 1.93 1.90 -0.11
C VAL A 6 3.13 1.00 -0.28
N ASP A 7 4.08 1.13 0.64
CA ASP A 7 5.18 0.20 0.78
C ASP A 7 4.76 -0.87 1.81
N MET A 8 4.75 -2.13 1.40
CA MET A 8 4.34 -3.25 2.25
C MET A 8 5.18 -4.49 1.96
N PHE A 9 5.19 -5.46 2.89
CA PHE A 9 5.88 -6.71 2.62
C PHE A 9 5.27 -7.46 1.43
N GLU A 10 6.14 -8.09 0.64
CA GLU A 10 5.73 -8.97 -0.45
C GLU A 10 4.90 -10.17 0.03
N GLY A 11 4.17 -10.79 -0.90
CA GLY A 11 3.43 -12.04 -0.66
C GLY A 11 1.91 -11.90 -0.55
N ARG A 12 1.34 -10.71 -0.78
CA ARG A 12 -0.13 -10.54 -0.92
C ARG A 12 -0.59 -10.95 -2.32
N SER A 13 -1.71 -11.68 -2.39
CA SER A 13 -2.31 -12.07 -3.66
C SER A 13 -2.86 -10.88 -4.43
N ALA A 14 -3.04 -11.04 -5.74
CA ALA A 14 -3.63 -10.01 -6.58
C ALA A 14 -5.06 -9.62 -6.13
N GLU A 15 -5.80 -10.57 -5.56
CA GLU A 15 -7.16 -10.38 -5.05
C GLU A 15 -7.20 -9.43 -3.86
N LEU A 16 -6.34 -9.66 -2.87
CA LEU A 16 -6.23 -8.78 -1.70
C LEU A 16 -5.76 -7.38 -2.09
N LYS A 17 -4.81 -7.30 -3.03
CA LYS A 17 -4.34 -6.03 -3.58
C LYS A 17 -5.47 -5.25 -4.27
N ARG A 18 -6.33 -5.95 -5.02
CA ARG A 18 -7.50 -5.36 -5.70
C ARG A 18 -8.52 -4.82 -4.71
N GLU A 19 -8.87 -5.61 -3.70
CA GLU A 19 -9.81 -5.20 -2.65
C GLU A 19 -9.28 -3.97 -1.89
N PHE A 20 -7.97 -3.96 -1.59
CA PHE A 20 -7.33 -2.84 -0.91
C PHE A 20 -7.40 -1.54 -1.73
N VAL A 21 -7.04 -1.55 -3.01
CA VAL A 21 -7.08 -0.33 -3.83
C VAL A 21 -8.51 0.19 -4.03
N GLU A 22 -9.50 -0.70 -4.12
CA GLU A 22 -10.92 -0.31 -4.17
C GLU A 22 -11.35 0.39 -2.88
N GLY A 23 -11.04 -0.21 -1.72
CA GLY A 23 -11.37 0.36 -0.42
C GLY A 23 -10.72 1.72 -0.18
N ILE A 24 -9.42 1.84 -0.46
CA ILE A 24 -8.69 3.11 -0.31
C ILE A 24 -9.23 4.18 -1.26
N THR A 25 -9.50 3.84 -2.52
CA THR A 25 -10.06 4.79 -3.49
C THR A 25 -11.42 5.32 -3.02
N ARG A 26 -12.32 4.42 -2.59
CA ARG A 26 -13.64 4.79 -2.08
C ARG A 26 -13.56 5.76 -0.90
N GLU A 27 -12.75 5.45 0.11
CA GLU A 27 -12.61 6.31 1.29
C GLU A 27 -11.93 7.64 0.97
N THR A 28 -10.95 7.64 0.06
CA THR A 28 -10.28 8.86 -0.41
C THR A 28 -11.28 9.78 -1.10
N CYS A 29 -12.11 9.24 -2.00
CA CYS A 29 -13.15 10.02 -2.68
C CYS A 29 -14.15 10.59 -1.68
N ARG A 30 -14.61 9.77 -0.71
CA ARG A 30 -15.56 10.19 0.33
C ARG A 30 -15.04 11.33 1.19
N VAL A 31 -13.80 11.23 1.67
CA VAL A 31 -13.23 12.19 2.63
C VAL A 31 -12.75 13.45 1.93
N LEU A 32 -12.06 13.31 0.79
CA LEU A 32 -11.45 14.43 0.07
C LEU A 32 -12.38 15.05 -0.99
N LYS A 33 -13.60 14.51 -1.15
CA LYS A 33 -14.62 14.99 -2.10
C LYS A 33 -14.07 15.11 -3.52
N CYS A 34 -13.44 14.04 -4.02
CA CYS A 34 -12.86 13.98 -5.36
C CYS A 34 -13.34 12.76 -6.14
N GLU A 35 -13.28 12.85 -7.46
CA GLU A 35 -13.65 11.76 -8.36
C GLU A 35 -12.63 10.61 -8.32
N PRO A 36 -13.04 9.35 -8.55
CA PRO A 36 -12.13 8.19 -8.54
C PRO A 36 -10.92 8.33 -9.46
N GLY A 37 -11.10 8.93 -10.64
CA GLY A 37 -10.01 9.15 -11.60
C GLY A 37 -8.92 10.12 -11.11
N ALA A 38 -9.18 10.89 -10.05
CA ALA A 38 -8.20 11.76 -9.43
C ALA A 38 -7.30 11.04 -8.42
N VAL A 39 -7.64 9.82 -8.00
CA VAL A 39 -6.90 9.04 -7.01
C VAL A 39 -5.91 8.11 -7.70
N GLN A 40 -4.64 8.21 -7.33
CA GLN A 40 -3.58 7.35 -7.84
C GLN A 40 -2.97 6.56 -6.68
N ILE A 41 -2.78 5.25 -6.87
CA ILE A 41 -2.20 4.38 -5.86
C ILE A 41 -1.01 3.63 -6.49
N ILE A 42 0.16 3.76 -5.88
CA ILE A 42 1.36 2.98 -6.22
C ILE A 42 1.63 2.04 -5.06
N MET A 43 1.69 0.74 -5.34
CA MET A 43 2.04 -0.26 -4.34
C MET A 43 3.41 -0.84 -4.63
N ARG A 44 4.26 -0.88 -3.60
CA ARG A 44 5.57 -1.51 -3.65
C ARG A 44 5.61 -2.68 -2.69
N ASP A 45 5.92 -3.83 -3.25
CA ASP A 45 6.23 -5.02 -2.49
C ASP A 45 7.71 -4.96 -2.11
N VAL A 46 7.97 -4.97 -0.81
CA VAL A 46 9.31 -4.89 -0.24
C VAL A 46 9.64 -6.23 0.40
N LYS A 47 10.79 -6.79 0.08
CA LYS A 47 11.27 -8.01 0.75
C LYS A 47 11.54 -7.70 2.21
N LYS A 48 11.35 -8.68 3.09
CA LYS A 48 11.73 -8.53 4.51
C LYS A 48 13.24 -8.26 4.69
N SER A 49 14.07 -8.66 3.72
CA SER A 49 15.51 -8.37 3.69
C SER A 49 15.84 -6.92 3.37
N ASP A 50 14.88 -6.15 2.85
CA ASP A 50 15.10 -4.80 2.33
C ASP A 50 14.41 -3.75 3.21
N TRP A 51 13.81 -4.17 4.33
CA TRP A 51 13.16 -3.31 5.32
C TRP A 51 13.73 -3.57 6.71
N ALA A 52 14.19 -2.52 7.40
CA ALA A 52 14.62 -2.57 8.80
C ALA A 52 13.71 -1.77 9.75
N SER A 53 13.64 -2.17 11.01
CA SER A 53 13.07 -1.33 12.07
C SER A 53 13.82 -1.55 13.38
N GLY A 54 14.26 -0.45 14.01
CA GLY A 54 15.12 -0.51 15.20
C GLY A 54 16.51 -1.08 14.91
N GLY A 55 17.04 -0.87 13.70
CA GLY A 55 18.36 -1.37 13.30
C GLY A 55 18.42 -2.86 12.96
N VAL A 56 17.29 -3.57 12.93
CA VAL A 56 17.21 -5.00 12.61
C VAL A 56 16.38 -5.22 11.35
N LEU A 57 16.89 -6.01 10.41
CA LEU A 57 16.16 -6.38 9.19
C LEU A 57 14.95 -7.24 9.55
N TRP A 58 13.83 -7.05 8.86
CA TRP A 58 12.64 -7.84 9.11
C TRP A 58 12.80 -9.32 8.71
N SER A 59 13.79 -9.65 7.89
CA SER A 59 14.18 -11.04 7.58
C SER A 59 14.87 -11.75 8.75
N GLU A 60 15.43 -10.99 9.71
CA GLU A 60 16.17 -11.51 10.87
C GLU A 60 15.29 -11.59 12.13
N LYS A 61 14.09 -11.02 12.09
CA LYS A 61 13.11 -11.10 13.17
C LYS A 61 12.45 -12.49 13.16
N LYS A 62 12.55 -13.19 14.29
CA LYS A 62 11.85 -14.46 14.54
C LYS A 62 10.34 -14.24 14.70
#